data_AF-A0A3M0HDN8-F1
#
_entry.id   AF-A0A3M0HDN8-F1
#
_cell.length_a   1.000
_cell.length_b   1.000
_cell.length_c   1.000
_cell.angle_alpha   90.00
_cell.angle_beta   90.00
_cell.angle_gamma   90.00
#
_symmetry.space_group_name_H-M   'P 1'
#
loop_
_entity.id
_entity.type
_entity.pdbx_description
1 polymer ?
#
loop_
_entity_poly.entity_id
_entity_poly.type
_entity_poly.pdbx_seq_one_letter_code
_entity_poly.pdbx_strand_id
1 'polypeptide(L)'
;MNSTWADRDFLVLESIVRRTDESGHEVGLDEIEQDTDLSPEDVQRAIKALDSDGGYIRVSTPNAGGHIDFVLSATSKARREVGAWPTPENITSELVDRLKQLANDENAGEDTRTRARRMLDAVADGGGAVLTGVLTSVLTTQMGL
;
A
#
# COMPACT_ATOMS: atom_id res chain seq x y z
N MET A 1 -13.63 4.41 -26.67
CA MET A 1 -12.26 4.58 -26.14
C MET A 1 -11.91 3.30 -25.39
N ASN A 2 -10.72 2.76 -25.59
CA ASN A 2 -10.24 1.62 -24.79
C ASN A 2 -9.77 2.14 -23.44
N SER A 3 -9.93 1.32 -22.40
CA SER A 3 -9.42 1.65 -21.06
C SER A 3 -7.90 1.74 -21.12
N THR A 4 -7.32 2.86 -20.69
CA THR A 4 -5.86 3.04 -20.52
C THR A 4 -5.38 2.62 -19.14
N TRP A 5 -6.30 2.16 -18.28
CA TRP A 5 -6.02 1.92 -16.87
C TRP A 5 -4.94 0.86 -16.68
N ALA A 6 -5.16 -0.36 -17.18
CA ALA A 6 -4.23 -1.47 -16.97
C ALA A 6 -2.89 -1.27 -17.68
N ASP A 7 -2.91 -0.67 -18.88
CA ASP A 7 -1.74 -0.63 -19.76
C ASP A 7 -0.88 0.64 -19.58
N ARG A 8 -1.36 1.63 -18.82
CA ARG A 8 -0.64 2.91 -18.63
C ARG A 8 -0.83 3.48 -17.23
N ASP A 9 -2.08 3.78 -16.86
CA ASP A 9 -2.34 4.60 -15.66
C ASP A 9 -2.00 3.86 -14.37
N PHE A 10 -2.25 2.53 -14.33
CA PHE A 10 -1.92 1.69 -13.19
C PHE A 10 -0.41 1.53 -13.00
N LEU A 11 0.35 1.35 -14.09
CA LEU A 11 1.82 1.25 -14.04
C LEU A 11 2.45 2.53 -13.46
N VAL A 12 1.96 3.68 -13.91
CA VAL A 12 2.37 4.99 -13.39
C VAL A 12 1.98 5.13 -11.92
N LEU A 13 0.77 4.73 -11.54
CA LEU A 13 0.30 4.80 -10.16
C LEU A 13 1.14 3.92 -9.21
N GLU A 14 1.49 2.71 -9.63
CA GLU A 14 2.33 1.78 -8.87
C GLU A 14 3.75 2.34 -8.66
N SER A 15 4.38 2.86 -9.73
CA SER A 15 5.69 3.51 -9.66
C SER A 15 5.68 4.70 -8.68
N ILE A 16 4.68 5.57 -8.77
CA ILE A 16 4.53 6.73 -7.87
C ILE A 16 4.44 6.30 -6.40
N VAL A 17 3.55 5.34 -6.10
CA VAL A 17 3.36 4.88 -4.71
C VAL A 17 4.65 4.28 -4.17
N ARG A 18 5.31 3.41 -4.94
CA ARG A 18 6.58 2.80 -4.55
C ARG A 18 7.65 3.86 -4.26
N ARG A 19 7.88 4.80 -5.18
CA ARG A 19 8.90 5.84 -5.01
C ARG A 19 8.60 6.80 -3.87
N THR A 20 7.34 7.16 -3.66
CA THR A 20 6.93 8.01 -2.54
C THR A 20 7.24 7.32 -1.21
N ASP A 21 7.07 6.00 -1.13
CA ASP A 21 7.32 5.22 0.09
C ASP A 21 8.81 4.93 0.35
N GLU A 22 9.59 4.74 -0.71
CA GLU A 22 11.04 4.51 -0.60
C GLU A 22 11.80 5.79 -0.26
N SER A 23 11.47 6.90 -0.93
CA SER A 23 12.25 8.15 -0.84
C SER A 23 11.74 9.12 0.22
N GLY A 24 10.43 9.16 0.46
CA GLY A 24 9.78 10.21 1.27
C GLY A 24 9.86 11.62 0.65
N HIS A 25 10.30 11.74 -0.60
CA HIS A 25 10.42 13.01 -1.33
C HIS A 25 9.42 13.08 -2.49
N GLU A 26 9.33 14.24 -3.14
CA GLU A 26 8.59 14.38 -4.39
C GLU A 26 9.21 13.52 -5.50
N VAL A 27 8.38 12.99 -6.39
CA VAL A 27 8.78 12.07 -7.47
C VAL A 27 8.83 12.83 -8.79
N GLY A 28 9.97 12.81 -9.47
CA GLY A 28 10.14 13.38 -10.81
C GLY A 28 9.45 12.54 -11.88
N LEU A 29 9.02 13.17 -12.98
CA LEU A 29 8.42 12.41 -14.10
C LEU A 29 9.43 11.52 -14.82
N ASP A 30 10.69 11.96 -14.93
CA ASP A 30 11.80 11.18 -15.52
C ASP A 30 12.08 9.90 -14.75
N GLU A 31 11.87 9.91 -13.44
CA GLU A 31 11.97 8.74 -12.58
C GLU A 31 10.88 7.71 -12.88
N ILE A 32 9.66 8.17 -13.18
CA ILE A 32 8.51 7.32 -13.52
C ILE A 32 8.67 6.74 -14.92
N GLU A 33 9.15 7.55 -15.87
CA GLU A 33 9.49 7.10 -17.23
C GLU A 33 10.48 5.92 -17.18
N GLN A 34 11.54 6.05 -16.37
CA GLN A 34 12.55 4.99 -16.19
C GLN A 34 11.98 3.70 -15.59
N ASP A 35 10.99 3.78 -14.69
CA ASP A 35 10.38 2.59 -14.08
C ASP A 35 9.43 1.85 -15.02
N THR A 36 8.75 2.60 -15.88
CA THR A 36 7.59 2.11 -16.64
C THR A 36 7.89 1.87 -18.11
N ASP A 37 9.02 2.35 -18.61
CA ASP A 37 9.40 2.36 -20.04
C ASP A 37 8.33 3.07 -20.91
N LEU A 38 7.54 3.96 -20.31
CA LEU A 38 6.53 4.76 -20.98
C LEU A 38 7.14 6.05 -21.52
N SER A 39 6.56 6.54 -22.62
CA SER A 39 6.97 7.83 -23.17
C SER A 39 6.65 8.98 -22.20
N PRO A 40 7.41 10.09 -22.22
CA PRO A 40 7.11 11.28 -21.41
C PRO A 40 5.67 11.77 -21.58
N GLU A 41 5.13 11.65 -22.79
CA GLU A 41 3.78 12.07 -23.13
C GLU A 41 2.72 11.15 -22.54
N ASP A 42 2.98 9.84 -22.49
CA ASP A 42 2.11 8.85 -21.85
C ASP A 42 2.09 9.04 -20.34
N VAL A 43 3.27 9.23 -19.73
CA VAL A 43 3.39 9.54 -18.29
C VAL A 43 2.64 10.83 -17.98
N GLN A 44 2.84 11.89 -18.76
CA GLN A 44 2.16 13.17 -18.55
C GLN A 44 0.63 13.04 -18.64
N ARG A 45 0.12 12.22 -19.58
CA ARG A 45 -1.31 11.95 -19.73
C ARG A 45 -1.86 11.13 -18.56
N ALA A 46 -1.13 10.12 -18.10
CA ALA A 46 -1.50 9.33 -16.93
C ALA A 46 -1.54 10.18 -15.65
N ILE A 47 -0.49 10.99 -15.40
CA ILE A 47 -0.42 11.92 -14.27
C ILE A 47 -1.64 12.83 -14.22
N LYS A 48 -2.01 13.45 -15.36
CA LYS A 48 -3.18 14.33 -15.44
C LYS A 48 -4.48 13.59 -15.10
N ALA A 49 -4.66 12.38 -15.62
CA ALA A 49 -5.84 11.55 -15.34
C ALA A 49 -5.91 11.11 -13.87
N LEU A 50 -4.78 10.75 -13.27
CA LEU A 50 -4.67 10.30 -11.87
C LEU A 50 -4.88 11.44 -10.86
N ASP A 51 -4.45 12.66 -11.19
CA ASP A 51 -4.62 13.85 -10.36
C ASP A 51 -6.06 14.42 -10.46
N SER A 52 -6.55 14.71 -11.67
CA SER A 52 -7.82 15.43 -11.86
C SER A 52 -9.03 14.59 -11.48
N ASP A 53 -9.21 13.45 -12.17
CA ASP A 53 -10.44 12.65 -12.11
C ASP A 53 -10.28 11.51 -11.10
N GLY A 54 -9.05 11.04 -10.93
CA GLY A 54 -8.71 9.94 -10.05
C GLY A 54 -8.61 10.32 -8.58
N GLY A 55 -8.13 11.53 -8.24
CA GLY A 55 -7.80 11.92 -6.87
C GLY A 55 -6.79 10.98 -6.20
N TYR A 56 -5.99 10.28 -7.01
CA TYR A 56 -5.02 9.28 -6.56
C TYR A 56 -3.71 9.94 -6.11
N ILE A 57 -3.35 11.06 -6.74
CA ILE A 57 -2.09 11.75 -6.49
C ILE A 57 -2.33 13.24 -6.26
N ARG A 58 -1.27 13.94 -5.86
CA ARG A 58 -1.17 15.40 -5.85
C ARG A 58 0.07 15.79 -6.63
N VAL A 59 -0.06 16.75 -7.53
CA VAL A 59 1.02 17.18 -8.42
C VAL A 59 1.46 18.62 -8.16
N SER A 60 2.65 18.98 -8.64
CA SER A 60 3.11 20.36 -8.65
C SER A 60 2.22 21.24 -9.53
N THR A 61 2.28 22.55 -9.33
CA THR A 61 1.70 23.49 -10.30
C THR A 61 2.34 23.26 -11.68
N PRO A 62 1.56 23.28 -12.78
CA PRO A 62 2.14 23.18 -14.11
C PRO A 62 3.17 24.28 -14.38
N ASN A 63 4.25 23.92 -15.06
CA ASN A 63 5.25 24.88 -15.50
C ASN A 63 4.72 25.77 -16.65
N ALA A 64 5.55 26.70 -17.14
CA ALA A 64 5.16 27.63 -18.21
C ALA A 64 4.72 26.92 -19.51
N GLY A 65 5.15 25.68 -19.74
CA GLY A 65 4.72 24.84 -20.86
C GLY A 65 3.43 24.04 -20.60
N GLY A 66 2.85 24.12 -19.40
CA GLY A 66 1.66 23.34 -19.02
C GLY A 66 1.96 21.87 -18.69
N HIS A 67 3.24 21.56 -18.43
CA HIS A 67 3.70 20.24 -17.99
C HIS A 67 3.81 20.18 -16.47
N ILE A 68 3.60 18.99 -15.93
CA ILE A 68 3.80 18.69 -14.51
C ILE A 68 5.22 18.17 -14.37
N ASP A 69 6.01 18.73 -13.47
CA ASP A 69 7.40 18.31 -13.28
C ASP A 69 7.53 17.30 -12.12
N PHE A 70 6.65 17.39 -11.11
CA PHE A 70 6.72 16.55 -9.92
C PHE A 70 5.36 16.04 -9.44
N VAL A 71 5.38 14.84 -8.87
CA VAL A 71 4.32 14.31 -8.02
C VAL A 71 4.69 14.55 -6.56
N LEU A 72 3.86 15.32 -5.86
CA LEU A 72 4.10 15.75 -4.48
C LEU A 72 3.75 14.67 -3.46
N SER A 73 2.70 13.89 -3.72
CA SER A 73 2.30 12.78 -2.84
C SER A 73 1.30 11.82 -3.49
N ALA A 74 1.30 10.58 -3.01
CA ALA A 74 0.26 9.58 -3.26
C ALA A 74 -0.77 9.55 -2.12
N THR A 75 -2.06 9.55 -2.46
CA THR A 75 -3.14 9.54 -1.48
C THR A 75 -3.36 8.12 -0.90
N SER A 76 -4.11 8.02 0.20
CA SER A 76 -4.54 6.72 0.73
C SER A 76 -5.36 5.90 -0.27
N LYS A 77 -6.04 6.56 -1.21
CA LYS A 77 -6.77 5.90 -2.31
C LYS A 77 -5.80 5.17 -3.24
N ALA A 78 -4.72 5.84 -3.65
CA ALA A 78 -3.67 5.25 -4.49
C ALA A 78 -3.04 4.04 -3.83
N ARG A 79 -2.67 4.18 -2.56
CA ARG A 79 -2.02 3.11 -1.79
C ARG A 79 -2.91 1.87 -1.66
N ARG A 80 -4.22 2.04 -1.49
CA ARG A 80 -5.17 0.92 -1.48
C ARG A 80 -5.31 0.27 -2.85
N GLU A 81 -5.38 1.08 -3.90
CA GLU A 81 -5.55 0.62 -5.28
C GLU A 81 -4.39 -0.27 -5.74
N VAL A 82 -3.16 0.11 -5.41
CA VAL A 82 -1.95 -0.67 -5.74
C VAL A 82 -1.62 -1.74 -4.70
N GLY A 83 -2.44 -1.90 -3.66
CA GLY A 83 -2.24 -2.89 -2.60
C GLY A 83 -1.09 -2.59 -1.61
N ALA A 84 -0.45 -1.42 -1.70
CA ALA A 84 0.60 -0.98 -0.78
C ALA A 84 0.07 -0.63 0.62
N TRP A 85 -1.21 -0.25 0.73
CA TRP A 85 -1.88 -0.15 2.03
C TRP A 85 -2.62 -1.44 2.34
N PRO A 86 -2.49 -1.98 3.57
CA PRO A 86 -3.20 -3.17 3.97
C PRO A 86 -4.73 -3.00 3.83
N THR A 87 -5.36 -3.74 2.90
CA THR A 87 -6.82 -3.90 2.87
C THR A 87 -7.23 -4.84 4.00
N PRO A 88 -8.48 -4.78 4.51
CA PRO A 88 -8.95 -5.76 5.51
C PRO A 88 -8.64 -7.21 5.12
N GLU A 89 -8.77 -7.53 3.83
CA GLU A 89 -8.50 -8.84 3.25
C GLU A 89 -7.00 -9.20 3.24
N ASN A 90 -6.13 -8.25 2.88
CA ASN A 90 -4.67 -8.48 2.86
C ASN A 90 -4.07 -8.51 4.27
N ILE A 91 -4.57 -7.67 5.19
CA ILE A 91 -4.20 -7.73 6.62
C ILE A 91 -4.55 -9.09 7.19
N THR A 92 -5.76 -9.57 6.91
CA THR A 92 -6.22 -10.85 7.44
C THR A 92 -5.37 -11.99 6.90
N SER A 93 -5.04 -11.96 5.61
CA SER A 93 -4.19 -12.97 4.97
C SER A 93 -2.77 -12.97 5.55
N GLU A 94 -2.12 -11.80 5.64
CA GLU A 94 -0.78 -11.68 6.20
C GLU A 94 -0.73 -12.05 7.69
N LEU A 95 -1.74 -11.64 8.47
CA LEU A 95 -1.88 -12.00 9.87
C LEU A 95 -2.05 -13.51 10.03
N VAL A 96 -2.91 -14.12 9.23
CA VAL A 96 -3.12 -15.58 9.21
C VAL A 96 -1.82 -16.30 8.87
N ASP A 97 -1.06 -15.81 7.91
CA ASP A 97 0.20 -16.45 7.53
C ASP A 97 1.29 -16.29 8.58
N ARG A 98 1.39 -15.14 9.26
CA ARG A 98 2.26 -14.96 10.42
C ARG A 98 1.85 -15.85 11.60
N LEU A 99 0.54 -15.99 11.86
CA LEU A 99 0.03 -16.88 12.89
C LEU A 99 0.34 -18.35 12.56
N LYS A 100 0.23 -18.78 11.30
CA LYS A 100 0.64 -20.12 10.87
C LYS A 100 2.13 -20.34 11.05
N GLN A 101 2.96 -19.36 10.69
CA GLN A 101 4.40 -19.44 10.89
C GLN A 101 4.73 -19.60 12.37
N LEU A 102 4.13 -18.77 13.23
CA LEU A 102 4.35 -18.83 14.67
C LEU A 102 3.84 -20.12 15.29
N ALA A 103 2.70 -20.66 14.82
CA ALA A 103 2.15 -21.94 15.28
C ALA A 103 3.04 -23.14 14.94
N ASN A 104 3.87 -23.02 13.89
CA ASN A 104 4.76 -24.07 13.39
C ASN A 104 6.24 -23.81 13.70
N ASP A 105 6.58 -22.71 14.37
CA ASP A 105 7.95 -22.41 14.74
C ASP A 105 8.41 -23.27 15.92
N GLU A 106 9.25 -24.26 15.65
CA GLU A 106 9.80 -25.18 16.65
C GLU A 106 10.62 -24.48 17.73
N ASN A 107 11.16 -23.29 17.44
CA ASN A 107 11.92 -22.47 18.40
C ASN A 107 11.01 -21.61 19.27
N ALA A 108 9.73 -21.47 18.91
CA ALA A 108 8.76 -20.77 19.73
C ALA A 108 8.31 -21.66 20.90
N GLY A 109 8.16 -21.03 22.07
CA GLY A 109 7.62 -21.69 23.26
C GLY A 109 6.24 -22.31 23.00
N GLU A 110 5.96 -23.44 23.64
CA GLU A 110 4.71 -24.21 23.44
C GLU A 110 3.45 -23.36 23.69
N ASP A 111 3.50 -22.45 24.67
CA ASP A 111 2.41 -21.51 24.96
C ASP A 111 2.17 -20.55 23.78
N THR A 112 3.23 -20.02 23.17
CA THR A 112 3.16 -19.14 22.00
C THR A 112 2.57 -19.88 20.78
N ARG A 113 3.04 -21.11 20.51
CA ARG A 113 2.48 -21.95 19.44
C ARG A 113 1.01 -22.27 19.65
N THR A 114 0.63 -22.59 20.89
CA THR A 114 -0.77 -22.91 21.25
C THR A 114 -1.69 -21.70 21.08
N ARG A 115 -1.24 -20.51 21.49
CA ARG A 115 -2.00 -19.26 21.30
C ARG A 115 -2.20 -18.94 19.82
N ALA A 116 -1.16 -19.10 19.01
CA ALA A 116 -1.24 -18.87 17.57
C ALA A 116 -2.27 -19.81 16.89
N ARG A 117 -2.29 -21.10 17.24
CA ARG A 117 -3.28 -22.07 16.73
C ARG A 117 -4.71 -21.69 17.12
N ARG A 118 -4.95 -21.31 18.38
CA ARG A 118 -6.29 -20.86 18.83
C ARG A 118 -6.78 -19.62 18.08
N MET A 119 -5.89 -18.71 17.75
CA MET A 119 -6.23 -17.53 16.95
C MET A 119 -6.58 -17.91 15.50
N LEU A 120 -5.87 -18.89 14.91
CA LEU A 120 -6.21 -19.42 13.59
C LEU A 120 -7.59 -20.09 13.56
N ASP A 121 -7.90 -20.89 14.58
CA ASP A 121 -9.21 -21.57 14.69
C ASP A 121 -10.35 -20.54 14.79
N ALA A 122 -10.18 -19.49 15.61
CA ALA A 122 -11.18 -18.43 15.76
C ALA A 122 -11.43 -17.63 14.46
N VAL A 123 -10.39 -17.46 13.64
CA VAL A 123 -10.51 -16.83 12.31
C VAL A 123 -11.23 -17.77 11.33
N ALA A 124 -10.93 -19.07 11.36
CA ALA A 124 -11.57 -20.08 10.51
C ALA A 124 -13.07 -20.28 10.83
N ASP A 125 -13.46 -20.14 12.09
CA ASP A 125 -14.85 -20.28 12.55
C ASP A 125 -15.72 -19.03 12.28
N GLY A 126 -15.18 -18.00 11.62
CA GLY A 126 -15.92 -16.79 11.22
C GLY A 126 -16.10 -15.75 12.32
N GLY A 127 -15.38 -15.87 13.44
CA GLY A 127 -15.38 -14.92 14.55
C GLY A 127 -14.49 -13.71 14.27
N GLY A 128 -14.95 -12.78 13.42
CA GLY A 128 -14.28 -11.49 13.11
C GLY A 128 -14.19 -10.50 14.29
N ALA A 129 -13.94 -10.98 15.51
CA ALA A 129 -13.84 -10.21 16.73
C ALA A 129 -12.41 -10.24 17.30
N VAL A 130 -11.39 -9.96 16.47
CA VAL A 130 -10.07 -9.56 16.96
C VAL A 130 -9.51 -8.39 16.16
N LEU A 131 -10.26 -7.28 16.16
CA LEU A 131 -9.72 -5.96 15.80
C LEU A 131 -9.52 -5.04 17.02
N THR A 132 -9.92 -5.48 18.22
CA THR A 132 -9.78 -4.69 19.46
C THR A 132 -8.55 -5.08 20.30
N GLY A 133 -8.00 -6.29 20.15
CA GLY A 133 -6.88 -6.77 20.98
C GLY A 133 -5.50 -6.23 20.59
N VAL A 134 -5.27 -5.89 19.32
CA VAL A 134 -3.96 -5.42 18.85
C VAL A 134 -3.72 -3.93 19.19
N LEU A 135 -4.79 -3.12 19.24
CA LEU A 135 -4.68 -1.73 19.69
C LEU A 135 -4.26 -1.62 21.16
N THR A 136 -4.65 -2.58 22.02
CA THR A 136 -4.26 -2.55 23.44
C THR A 136 -2.80 -2.96 23.67
N SER A 137 -2.27 -3.92 22.89
CA SER A 137 -0.88 -4.35 23.03
C SER A 137 0.12 -3.24 22.73
N VAL A 138 -0.11 -2.44 21.69
CA VAL A 138 0.81 -1.36 21.31
C VAL A 138 0.71 -0.17 22.26
N LEU A 139 -0.50 0.15 22.75
CA LEU A 139 -0.69 1.20 23.76
C LEU A 139 -0.09 0.83 25.12
N THR A 140 -0.11 -0.45 25.52
CA THR A 140 0.51 -0.88 26.79
C THR A 140 2.03 -1.00 26.69
N THR A 141 2.59 -1.38 25.53
CA THR A 141 4.06 -1.36 25.34
C THR A 141 4.62 0.07 25.29
N GLN A 142 3.84 1.05 24.80
CA GLN A 142 4.25 2.46 24.83
C GLN A 142 3.92 3.19 26.15
N MET A 143 3.18 2.54 27.08
CA MET A 143 2.87 3.04 28.42
C MET A 143 3.12 2.00 29.52
N GLY A 144 4.25 1.29 29.47
CA GLY A 144 4.91 0.83 30.70
C GLY A 144 5.60 2.04 31.32
N LEU A 145 5.40 2.38 32.60
CA LEU A 145 6.12 1.75 33.71
C LEU A 145 7.60 1.51 33.40
#